data_AF-A0A4Y4M811-F1
#
_entry.id   AF-A0A4Y4M811-F1
#
_cell.length_a   1.000
_cell.length_b   1.000
_cell.length_c   1.000
_cell.angle_alpha   90.00
_cell.angle_beta   90.00
_cell.angle_gamma   90.00
#
_symmetry.space_group_name_H-M   'P 1'
#
loop_
_entity.id
_entity.type
_entity.pdbx_description
1 polymer ?
#
loop_
_entity_poly.entity_id
_entity_poly.type
_entity_poly.pdbx_seq_one_letter_code
_entity_poly.pdbx_strand_id
1 'polypeptide(L)'
;MKVSEWLKKANKLLQTCENEISIKNGSKKMTMAQATTLNELQHEIGSHHGIRQVTYKEAAQSLVEMIAMVESGRKTPPLTPG
;
A
#
# COMPACT_ATOMS: atom_id res chain seq x y z
N MET A 1 -11.84 -1.81 -7.25
CA MET A 1 -11.63 -3.08 -6.50
C MET A 1 -12.61 -3.16 -5.32
N LYS A 2 -12.95 -4.35 -4.81
CA LYS A 2 -13.69 -4.46 -3.54
C LYS A 2 -12.84 -4.02 -2.35
N VAL A 3 -13.44 -3.48 -1.30
CA VAL A 3 -12.72 -3.09 -0.07
C VAL A 3 -11.97 -4.29 0.52
N SER A 4 -12.60 -5.47 0.57
CA SER A 4 -11.98 -6.70 1.09
C SER A 4 -10.76 -7.14 0.26
N GLU A 5 -10.85 -7.05 -1.06
CA GLU A 5 -9.76 -7.37 -1.99
C GLU A 5 -8.61 -6.37 -1.87
N TRP A 6 -8.94 -5.08 -1.75
CA TRP A 6 -7.97 -4.02 -1.56
C TRP A 6 -7.21 -4.20 -0.25
N LEU A 7 -7.92 -4.44 0.86
CA LEU A 7 -7.31 -4.69 2.17
C LEU A 7 -6.41 -5.92 2.15
N LYS A 8 -6.83 -7.00 1.49
CA LYS A 8 -6.01 -8.21 1.36
C LYS A 8 -4.71 -7.92 0.60
N LYS A 9 -4.78 -7.16 -0.49
CA LYS A 9 -3.62 -6.79 -1.30
C LYS A 9 -2.69 -5.82 -0.55
N ALA A 10 -3.25 -4.82 0.13
CA ALA A 10 -2.50 -3.85 0.93
C ALA A 10 -1.78 -4.53 2.11
N ASN A 11 -2.46 -5.39 2.87
CA ASN A 11 -1.86 -6.12 3.99
C ASN A 11 -0.74 -7.07 3.55
N LYS A 12 -0.89 -7.74 2.40
CA LYS A 12 0.18 -8.59 1.84
C LYS A 12 1.43 -7.76 1.49
N LEU A 13 1.24 -6.58 0.92
CA LEU A 13 2.35 -5.69 0.62
C LEU A 13 2.98 -5.13 1.90
N LEU A 14 2.18 -4.80 2.91
CA LEU A 14 2.64 -4.34 4.22
C LEU A 14 3.51 -5.41 4.91
N GLN A 15 3.05 -6.66 4.97
CA GLN A 15 3.85 -7.78 5.49
C GLN A 15 5.19 -7.93 4.77
N THR A 16 5.22 -7.72 3.45
CA THR A 16 6.46 -7.75 2.68
C THR A 16 7.41 -6.62 3.10
N CYS A 17 6.86 -5.43 3.33
CA CYS A 17 7.64 -4.30 3.82
C CYS A 17 8.17 -4.55 5.24
N GLU A 18 7.34 -5.06 6.15
CA GLU A 18 7.72 -5.40 7.53
C GLU A 18 8.82 -6.47 7.57
N ASN A 19 8.75 -7.49 6.71
CA ASN A 19 9.80 -8.48 6.58
C ASN A 19 11.13 -7.83 6.15
N GLU A 20 11.13 -6.99 5.12
CA GLU A 20 12.35 -6.30 4.66
C GLU A 20 12.86 -5.27 5.69
N ILE A 21 11.96 -4.65 6.48
CA ILE A 21 12.32 -3.81 7.62
C ILE A 21 13.04 -4.63 8.69
N SER A 22 12.52 -5.82 9.03
CA SER A 22 13.14 -6.68 10.04
C SER A 22 14.54 -7.18 9.63
N ILE A 23 14.78 -7.41 8.33
CA ILE A 23 16.04 -7.97 7.82
C ILE A 23 17.09 -6.87 7.59
N LYS A 24 16.71 -5.69 7.07
CA LYS A 24 17.66 -4.64 6.64
C LYS A 24 17.26 -3.21 7.04
N ASN A 25 16.45 -3.05 8.09
CA ASN A 25 15.90 -1.76 8.53
C ASN A 25 15.07 -1.02 7.46
N GLY A 26 14.72 -1.72 6.36
CA GLY A 26 13.80 -1.22 5.33
C GLY A 26 14.34 -0.09 4.46
N SER A 27 15.66 0.18 4.51
CA SER A 27 16.32 1.23 3.71
C SER A 27 16.45 0.87 2.23
N LYS A 28 16.28 -0.40 1.90
CA LYS A 28 16.26 -0.89 0.52
C LYS A 28 15.01 -0.35 -0.19
N LYS A 29 15.20 0.09 -1.43
CA LYS A 29 14.09 0.46 -2.32
C LYS A 29 13.24 -0.77 -2.64
N MET A 30 11.93 -0.57 -2.74
CA MET A 30 11.03 -1.59 -3.26
C MET A 30 11.43 -1.99 -4.68
N THR A 31 11.16 -3.24 -5.04
CA THR A 31 11.23 -3.66 -6.44
C THR A 31 10.20 -2.90 -7.28
N MET A 32 10.41 -2.81 -8.60
CA MET A 32 9.41 -2.19 -9.50
C MET A 32 8.03 -2.83 -9.39
N ALA A 33 7.95 -4.16 -9.29
CA ALA A 33 6.67 -4.85 -9.15
C ALA A 33 5.91 -4.46 -7.87
N GLN A 34 6.62 -4.30 -6.75
CA GLN A 34 6.03 -3.84 -5.50
C GLN A 34 5.65 -2.35 -5.55
N ALA A 35 6.47 -1.51 -6.21
CA ALA A 35 6.14 -0.10 -6.42
C ALA A 35 4.90 0.07 -7.32
N THR A 36 4.77 -0.75 -8.37
CA THR A 36 3.54 -0.81 -9.19
C THR A 36 2.35 -1.24 -8.35
N THR A 37 2.51 -2.26 -7.50
CA THR A 37 1.45 -2.71 -6.59
C THR A 37 1.00 -1.59 -5.64
N LEU A 38 1.96 -0.85 -5.06
CA LEU A 38 1.66 0.30 -4.19
C LEU A 38 0.91 1.40 -4.95
N ASN A 39 1.35 1.69 -6.18
CA ASN A 39 0.72 2.68 -7.04
C ASN A 39 -0.72 2.30 -7.41
N GLU A 40 -0.97 1.04 -7.75
CA GLU A 40 -2.32 0.52 -7.98
C GLU A 40 -3.21 0.70 -6.75
N LEU A 41 -2.70 0.36 -5.56
CA LEU A 41 -3.45 0.55 -4.30
C LEU A 41 -3.77 2.03 -4.03
N GLN A 42 -2.82 2.94 -4.28
CA GLN A 42 -3.01 4.38 -4.16
C GLN A 42 -4.06 4.90 -5.16
N HIS A 43 -3.98 4.47 -6.42
CA HIS A 43 -4.92 4.85 -7.47
C HIS A 43 -6.36 4.42 -7.14
N GLU A 44 -6.53 3.19 -6.63
CA GLU A 44 -7.82 2.63 -6.23
C GLU A 44 -8.48 3.34 -5.04
N ILE A 45 -7.76 4.19 -4.30
CA ILE A 45 -8.33 5.07 -3.25
C ILE A 45 -8.35 6.55 -3.67
N GLY A 46 -8.23 6.83 -4.97
CA GLY A 46 -8.28 8.16 -5.55
C GLY A 46 -6.98 8.98 -5.42
N SER A 47 -5.90 8.36 -4.94
CA SER A 47 -4.60 9.01 -4.81
C SER A 47 -3.80 8.85 -6.12
N HIS A 48 -3.62 9.97 -6.83
CA HIS A 48 -2.91 10.01 -8.10
C HIS A 48 -1.47 10.46 -7.88
N HIS A 49 -0.63 9.55 -7.39
CA HIS A 49 0.81 9.71 -7.45
C HIS A 49 1.34 8.83 -8.59
N GLY A 50 2.38 9.29 -9.30
CA GLY A 50 3.06 8.44 -10.27
C GLY A 50 3.88 7.35 -9.55
N ILE A 51 4.28 6.30 -10.29
CA ILE A 51 5.10 5.22 -9.72
C ILE A 51 6.43 5.80 -9.22
N ARG A 52 6.63 5.77 -7.89
CA ARG A 52 7.88 6.15 -7.25
C ARG A 52 8.43 4.95 -6.49
N GLN A 53 9.68 4.57 -6.77
CA GLN A 53 10.40 3.57 -5.98
C GLN A 53 10.82 4.19 -4.64
N VAL A 54 9.92 4.10 -3.68
CA VAL A 54 10.18 4.42 -2.28
C VAL A 54 10.90 3.26 -1.58
N THR A 55 11.45 3.52 -0.41
CA THR A 55 11.99 2.48 0.48
C THR A 55 10.86 1.64 1.08
N TYR A 56 11.16 0.42 1.52
CA TYR A 56 10.18 -0.41 2.21
C TYR A 56 9.65 0.25 3.49
N LYS A 57 10.47 1.06 4.17
CA LYS A 57 10.06 1.81 5.35
C LYS A 57 9.03 2.90 5.03
N GLU A 58 9.27 3.70 4.00
CA GLU A 58 8.32 4.72 3.54
C GLU A 58 7.02 4.08 3.01
N ALA A 59 7.15 2.95 2.29
CA ALA A 59 6.00 2.21 1.80
C ALA A 59 5.13 1.64 2.93
N ALA A 60 5.75 1.08 3.98
CA ALA A 60 5.02 0.57 5.14
C ALA A 60 4.21 1.68 5.83
N GLN A 61 4.83 2.85 6.06
CA GLN A 61 4.15 4.00 6.64
C GLN A 61 2.94 4.42 5.78
N SER A 62 3.14 4.54 4.47
CA SER A 62 2.06 4.87 3.53
C SER A 62 0.93 3.84 3.56
N LEU A 63 1.27 2.55 3.58
CA LEU A 63 0.28 1.46 3.63
C LEU A 63 -0.54 1.47 4.91
N VAL A 64 0.09 1.69 6.07
CA VAL A 64 -0.61 1.77 7.36
C VAL A 64 -1.63 2.90 7.36
N GLU A 65 -1.25 4.09 6.88
CA GLU A 65 -2.17 5.22 6.76
C GLU A 65 -3.33 4.93 5.81
N MET A 66 -3.04 4.35 4.65
CA MET A 66 -4.08 4.01 3.65
C MET A 66 -5.04 2.95 4.16
N ILE A 67 -4.54 1.89 4.81
CA ILE A 67 -5.36 0.84 5.41
C ILE A 67 -6.30 1.45 6.45
N ALA A 68 -5.80 2.27 7.37
CA ALA A 68 -6.63 2.93 8.37
C ALA A 68 -7.70 3.86 7.74
N MET A 69 -7.38 4.54 6.64
CA MET A 69 -8.35 5.37 5.90
C MET A 69 -9.45 4.53 5.22
N VAL A 70 -9.11 3.36 4.68
CA VAL A 70 -10.06 2.44 4.04
C VAL A 70 -10.94 1.76 5.09
N GLU A 71 -10.37 1.27 6.19
CA GLU A 71 -11.10 0.64 7.31
C GLU A 71 -12.07 1.62 7.99
N SER A 72 -11.69 2.89 8.12
CA SER A 72 -12.56 3.94 8.67
C SER A 72 -13.62 4.47 7.69
N GLY A 73 -13.63 3.99 6.44
CA GLY A 73 -14.54 4.45 5.39
C GLY A 73 -14.29 5.88 4.89
N ARG A 74 -13.18 6.52 5.29
CA ARG A 74 -12.85 7.93 5.00
C ARG A 74 -12.33 8.17 3.57
N LYS A 75 -11.68 7.19 2.94
CA LYS A 75 -11.27 7.24 1.52
C LYS A 75 -11.75 6.00 0.79
N THR A 76 -12.93 6.11 0.19
CA THR A 76 -13.64 4.99 -0.45
C THR A 76 -14.04 5.18 -1.91
N PRO A 77 -13.92 6.33 -2.59
CA PRO A 77 -14.03 6.35 -4.05
C PRO A 77 -12.66 6.07 -4.68
N PRO A 78 -12.50 5.11 -5.63
CA PRO A 78 -13.47 4.22 -6.32
C PRO A 78 -13.67 2.78 -5.77
N LEU A 79 -13.42 2.48 -4.49
CA LEU A 79 -13.63 1.15 -3.92
C LEU A 79 -15.11 0.80 -3.76
N THR A 80 -15.50 -0.38 -4.23
CA THR A 80 -16.86 -0.90 -4.01
C THR A 80 -16.94 -1.58 -2.64
N PRO A 81 -18.00 -1.31 -1.84
CA PRO A 81 -18.24 -2.08 -0.62
C PRO A 81 -18.35 -3.58 -0.92
N GLY A 82 -17.78 -4.40 -0.05
CA GLY A 82 -17.77 -5.86 -0.15
C GLY A 82 -16.38 -6.47 -0.19
#